data_AF-A0AAE0KPG8-F1
#
_entry.id   AF-A0AAE0KPG8-F1
#
_cell.length_a   1.000
_cell.length_b   1.000
_cell.length_c   1.000
_cell.angle_alpha   90.00
_cell.angle_beta   90.00
_cell.angle_gamma   90.00
#
_symmetry.space_group_name_H-M   'P 1'
#
loop_
_entity.id
_entity.type
_entity.pdbx_description
1 polymer ?
#
loop_
_entity_poly.entity_id
_entity_poly.type
_entity_poly.pdbx_seq_one_letter_code
_entity_poly.pdbx_strand_id
1 'polypeptide(L)'
;MDLLDANANFGMASGQVRLIKQEKVACFTDNAATLATEPGDRFAFMTKPHGHGDVHMVMHTSGTAEDWHAKGVKWVCFFQDTNSLVFRAITAAIGNSATNHYVYNSVSVPRKAKEAIGQ
;
A
#
# COMPACT_ATOMS: atom_id res chain seq x y z
N MET A 1 9.69 11.83 11.01
CA MET A 1 9.79 12.32 9.62
C MET A 1 11.23 12.18 9.11
N ASP A 2 12.05 11.47 9.89
CA ASP A 2 13.47 11.74 10.00
C ASP A 2 14.26 11.20 8.80
N LEU A 3 13.78 10.11 8.18
CA LEU A 3 14.44 9.52 7.02
C LEU A 3 14.31 10.39 5.76
N LEU A 4 13.11 10.92 5.47
CA LEU A 4 12.90 11.74 4.27
C LEU A 4 13.59 13.10 4.43
N ASP A 5 13.46 13.72 5.60
CA ASP A 5 14.04 15.02 5.89
C ASP A 5 15.57 14.95 5.88
N ALA A 6 16.16 13.92 6.52
CA ALA A 6 17.62 13.74 6.55
C ALA A 6 18.24 13.47 5.17
N ASN A 7 17.43 13.06 4.18
CA ASN A 7 17.90 12.73 2.84
C ASN A 7 17.32 13.66 1.76
N ALA A 8 16.79 14.83 2.14
CA ALA A 8 16.21 15.81 1.22
C ALA A 8 15.22 15.19 0.21
N ASN A 9 14.31 14.34 0.71
CA ASN A 9 13.35 13.55 -0.08
C ASN A 9 13.98 12.72 -1.22
N PHE A 10 15.24 12.33 -1.08
CA PHE A 10 16.00 11.61 -2.11
C PHE A 10 15.98 12.31 -3.49
N GLY A 11 15.93 13.66 -3.49
CA GLY A 11 15.90 14.48 -4.71
C GLY A 11 14.50 14.71 -5.31
N MET A 12 13.43 14.22 -4.69
CA MET A 12 12.06 14.51 -5.10
C MET A 12 11.69 15.98 -4.79
N ALA A 13 10.95 16.61 -5.70
CA ALA A 13 10.47 17.98 -5.53
C ALA A 13 9.40 18.06 -4.44
N SER A 14 9.24 19.26 -3.87
CA SER A 14 8.22 19.54 -2.87
C SER A 14 6.82 19.18 -3.41
N GLY A 15 6.04 18.46 -2.60
CA GLY A 15 4.70 17.99 -2.97
C GLY A 15 4.65 16.70 -3.80
N GLN A 16 5.79 16.14 -4.26
CA GLN A 16 5.80 14.85 -4.96
C GLN A 16 5.67 13.65 -4.03
N VAL A 17 6.04 13.80 -2.76
CA VAL A 17 5.91 12.75 -1.74
C VAL A 17 4.73 13.08 -0.84
N ARG A 18 3.79 12.14 -0.72
CA ARG A 18 2.69 12.20 0.24
C ARG A 18 2.76 10.99 1.15
N LEU A 19 2.79 11.23 2.46
CA LEU A 19 2.71 10.18 3.47
C LEU A 19 1.26 10.05 3.93
N ILE A 20 0.70 8.85 3.78
CA ILE A 20 -0.63 8.49 4.27
C ILE A 20 -0.47 7.34 5.25
N LYS A 21 -1.00 7.51 6.47
CA LYS A 21 -0.87 6.52 7.55
C LYS A 21 -2.12 5.64 7.58
N GLN A 22 -1.92 4.33 7.52
CA GLN A 22 -2.97 3.35 7.75
C GLN A 22 -3.34 3.31 9.25
N GLU A 23 -4.62 3.11 9.55
CA GLU A 23 -5.09 2.89 10.91
C GLU A 23 -4.99 1.41 11.31
N LYS A 24 -4.91 1.15 12.61
CA LYS A 24 -4.89 -0.22 13.12
C LYS A 24 -6.31 -0.73 13.34
N VAL A 25 -6.45 -2.05 13.38
CA VAL A 25 -7.71 -2.73 13.75
C VAL A 25 -7.55 -3.48 15.07
N ALA A 26 -8.66 -3.68 15.78
CA ALA A 26 -8.67 -4.42 17.02
C ALA A 26 -8.31 -5.91 16.81
N CYS A 27 -7.63 -6.48 17.80
CA CYS A 27 -7.34 -7.91 17.87
C CYS A 27 -8.48 -8.65 18.59
N PHE A 28 -8.68 -9.92 18.23
CA PHE A 28 -9.57 -10.83 18.94
C PHE A 28 -8.76 -11.84 19.74
N THR A 29 -9.20 -12.18 20.95
CA THR A 29 -8.53 -13.16 21.81
C THR A 29 -9.00 -14.60 21.59
N ASP A 30 -10.16 -14.79 20.97
CA ASP A 30 -10.81 -16.10 20.82
C ASP A 30 -11.69 -16.18 19.55
N ASN A 31 -12.24 -17.37 19.30
CA ASN A 31 -13.13 -17.65 18.17
C ASN A 31 -14.53 -17.03 18.31
N ALA A 32 -14.86 -16.46 19.47
CA ALA A 32 -16.11 -15.72 19.68
C ALA A 32 -15.95 -14.22 19.37
N ALA A 33 -14.78 -13.81 18.85
CA ALA A 33 -14.44 -12.42 18.52
C ALA A 33 -14.45 -11.49 19.74
N THR A 34 -14.07 -12.00 20.92
CA THR A 34 -13.85 -11.15 22.10
C THR A 34 -12.68 -10.20 21.84
N LEU A 35 -12.87 -8.89 22.05
CA LEU A 35 -11.82 -7.88 21.86
C LEU A 35 -10.67 -8.08 22.86
N ALA A 36 -9.45 -8.16 22.33
CA ALA A 36 -8.24 -8.24 23.13
C ALA A 36 -7.87 -6.88 23.71
N THR A 37 -7.41 -6.86 24.96
CA THR A 37 -6.90 -5.67 25.66
C THR A 37 -5.40 -5.75 25.85
N GLU A 38 -4.75 -4.61 26.05
CA GLU A 38 -3.31 -4.57 26.31
C GLU A 38 -2.97 -5.23 27.66
N PRO A 39 -1.84 -5.95 27.77
CA PRO A 39 -1.43 -6.53 29.04
C PRO A 39 -1.26 -5.46 30.13
N GLY A 40 -2.08 -5.55 31.18
CA GLY A 40 -2.03 -4.61 32.31
C GLY A 40 -2.94 -3.37 32.16
N ASP A 41 -3.66 -3.21 31.05
CA ASP A 41 -4.64 -2.13 30.86
C ASP A 41 -5.92 -2.64 30.19
N ARG A 42 -6.97 -2.84 30.99
CA ARG A 42 -8.28 -3.31 30.51
C ARG A 42 -9.06 -2.28 29.71
N PHE A 43 -8.61 -1.03 29.66
CA PHE A 43 -9.28 0.05 28.93
C PHE A 43 -8.59 0.38 27.60
N ALA A 44 -7.45 -0.26 27.30
CA ALA A 44 -6.75 -0.13 26.04
C ALA A 44 -6.93 -1.41 25.19
N PHE A 45 -7.40 -1.25 23.95
CA PHE A 45 -7.50 -2.37 23.03
C PHE A 45 -6.16 -2.70 22.38
N MET A 46 -5.85 -4.00 22.29
CA MET A 46 -4.74 -4.46 21.47
C MET A 46 -5.12 -4.31 20.00
N THR A 47 -4.19 -3.75 19.21
CA THR A 47 -4.43 -3.47 17.79
C THR A 47 -3.28 -3.94 16.90
N LYS A 48 -3.61 -4.32 15.66
CA LYS A 48 -2.65 -4.72 14.63
C LYS A 48 -2.93 -4.03 13.30
N PRO A 49 -1.94 -3.93 12.39
CA PRO A 49 -2.20 -3.51 11.02
C PRO A 49 -3.22 -4.45 10.34
N HIS A 50 -4.13 -3.89 9.54
CA HIS A 50 -5.17 -4.66 8.84
C HIS A 50 -4.65 -5.36 7.56
N GLY A 51 -3.41 -5.06 7.17
CA GLY A 51 -2.79 -5.54 5.94
C GLY A 51 -2.78 -4.49 4.83
N HIS A 52 -2.14 -4.80 3.71
CA HIS A 52 -1.90 -3.84 2.61
C HIS A 52 -3.17 -3.44 1.83
N GLY A 53 -4.29 -4.15 1.99
CA GLY A 53 -5.55 -3.84 1.32
C GLY A 53 -6.17 -2.49 1.72
N ASP A 54 -5.82 -1.97 2.90
CA ASP A 54 -6.32 -0.68 3.38
C ASP A 54 -5.89 0.50 2.51
N VAL A 55 -4.87 0.34 1.67
CA VAL A 55 -4.38 1.39 0.78
C VAL A 55 -5.52 2.03 -0.03
N HIS A 56 -6.50 1.24 -0.49
CA HIS A 56 -7.62 1.76 -1.26
C HIS A 56 -8.55 2.65 -0.43
N MET A 57 -8.87 2.22 0.79
CA MET A 57 -9.69 2.99 1.73
C MET A 57 -8.96 4.25 2.18
N VAL A 58 -7.67 4.15 2.51
CA VAL A 58 -6.85 5.29 2.95
C VAL A 58 -6.69 6.30 1.79
N MET A 59 -6.49 5.85 0.56
CA MET A 59 -6.42 6.74 -0.60
C MET A 59 -7.73 7.49 -0.85
N HIS A 60 -8.88 6.82 -0.68
CA HIS A 60 -10.18 7.46 -0.80
C HIS A 60 -10.40 8.48 0.33
N THR A 61 -10.26 8.05 1.59
CA THR A 61 -10.60 8.88 2.76
C THR A 61 -9.64 10.05 2.97
N SER A 62 -8.37 9.93 2.54
CA SER A 62 -7.41 11.04 2.55
C SER A 62 -7.59 12.04 1.40
N GLY A 63 -8.52 11.80 0.46
CA GLY A 63 -8.68 12.61 -0.75
C GLY A 63 -7.53 12.44 -1.76
N THR A 64 -6.64 11.45 -1.58
CA THR A 64 -5.51 11.22 -2.48
C THR A 64 -5.96 10.74 -3.85
N ALA A 65 -6.91 9.81 -3.90
CA ALA A 65 -7.47 9.35 -5.16
C ALA A 65 -8.18 10.48 -5.92
N GLU A 66 -8.93 11.32 -5.21
CA GLU A 66 -9.63 12.47 -5.78
C GLU A 66 -8.67 13.53 -6.33
N ASP A 67 -7.63 13.90 -5.57
CA ASP A 67 -6.59 14.83 -6.01
C ASP A 67 -5.87 14.36 -7.27
N TRP A 68 -5.52 13.07 -7.33
CA TRP A 68 -4.89 12.49 -8.52
C TRP A 68 -5.82 12.47 -9.72
N HIS A 69 -7.10 12.18 -9.50
CA HIS A 69 -8.11 12.23 -10.54
C HIS A 69 -8.25 13.65 -11.12
N ALA A 70 -8.36 14.67 -10.24
CA ALA A 70 -8.44 16.07 -10.63
C ALA A 70 -7.19 16.55 -11.40
N LYS A 71 -6.02 15.99 -11.10
CA LYS A 71 -4.75 16.25 -11.81
C LYS A 71 -4.60 15.49 -13.13
N GLY A 72 -5.57 14.65 -13.50
CA GLY A 72 -5.52 13.88 -14.74
C GLY A 72 -4.51 12.72 -14.72
N VAL A 73 -4.16 12.20 -13.55
CA VAL A 73 -3.33 10.99 -13.43
C VAL A 73 -4.06 9.83 -14.10
N LYS A 74 -3.43 9.22 -15.10
CA LYS A 74 -4.02 8.11 -15.89
C LYS A 74 -3.71 6.73 -15.35
N TRP A 75 -2.53 6.56 -14.76
CA TRP A 75 -2.01 5.26 -14.31
C TRP A 75 -1.48 5.39 -12.89
N VAL A 76 -1.84 4.42 -12.05
CA VAL A 76 -1.34 4.29 -10.68
C VAL A 76 -0.66 2.93 -10.57
N CYS A 77 0.58 2.91 -10.07
CA CYS A 77 1.34 1.69 -9.87
C CYS A 77 1.55 1.44 -8.38
N PHE A 78 1.05 0.30 -7.90
CA PHE A 78 1.30 -0.19 -6.55
C PHE A 78 2.48 -1.17 -6.57
N PHE A 79 3.42 -1.00 -5.64
CA PHE A 79 4.57 -1.89 -5.48
C PHE A 79 4.91 -2.04 -3.99
N GLN A 80 5.67 -3.09 -3.66
CA GLN A 80 6.12 -3.37 -2.30
C GLN A 80 7.53 -2.81 -2.07
N ASP A 81 7.82 -2.44 -0.83
CA ASP A 81 9.03 -1.72 -0.38
C ASP A 81 10.38 -2.37 -0.75
N THR A 82 10.42 -3.69 -0.82
CA THR A 82 11.64 -4.50 -0.92
C THR A 82 11.86 -5.14 -2.29
N ASN A 83 11.10 -4.75 -3.31
CA ASN A 83 11.27 -5.23 -4.67
C ASN A 83 11.69 -4.12 -5.64
N SER A 84 12.98 -3.77 -5.65
CA SER A 84 13.51 -2.76 -6.58
C SER A 84 13.49 -3.18 -8.05
N LEU A 85 13.49 -4.50 -8.34
CA LEU A 85 13.47 -5.01 -9.71
C LEU A 85 12.14 -4.72 -10.43
N VAL A 86 11.07 -4.44 -9.68
CA VAL A 86 9.75 -4.08 -10.23
C VAL A 86 9.83 -2.89 -11.20
N PHE A 87 10.74 -1.94 -10.95
CA PHE A 87 10.89 -0.75 -11.79
C PHE A 87 11.36 -1.06 -13.21
N ARG A 88 11.96 -2.24 -13.44
CA ARG A 88 12.27 -2.72 -14.80
C ARG A 88 11.02 -3.16 -15.56
N ALA A 89 9.99 -3.63 -14.85
CA ALA A 89 8.76 -4.16 -15.44
C ALA A 89 7.63 -3.12 -15.51
N ILE A 90 7.57 -2.15 -14.58
CA ILE A 90 6.48 -1.17 -14.49
C ILE A 90 6.25 -0.43 -15.81
N THR A 91 7.32 0.06 -16.46
CA THR A 91 7.18 0.81 -17.72
C THR A 91 6.56 -0.05 -18.82
N ALA A 92 6.97 -1.31 -18.94
CA ALA A 92 6.40 -2.25 -19.90
C ALA A 92 4.94 -2.59 -19.54
N ALA A 93 4.63 -2.76 -18.26
CA ALA A 93 3.27 -3.03 -17.78
C ALA A 93 2.32 -1.87 -18.09
N ILE A 94 2.74 -0.62 -17.91
CA ILE A 94 1.96 0.57 -18.27
C ILE A 94 1.73 0.62 -19.79
N GLY A 95 2.79 0.44 -20.58
CA GLY A 95 2.68 0.43 -22.04
C GLY A 95 1.73 -0.65 -22.54
N ASN A 96 1.84 -1.87 -22.01
CA ASN A 96 0.93 -2.97 -22.32
C ASN A 96 -0.52 -2.67 -21.93
N SER A 97 -0.74 -2.03 -20.78
CA SER A 97 -2.07 -1.65 -20.31
C SER A 97 -2.68 -0.56 -21.20
N ALA A 98 -1.88 0.41 -21.65
CA ALA A 98 -2.34 1.45 -22.55
C ALA A 98 -2.72 0.91 -23.94
N THR A 99 -1.91 0.02 -24.51
CA THR A 99 -2.16 -0.59 -25.82
C THR A 99 -3.39 -1.50 -25.81
N ASN A 100 -3.60 -2.24 -24.73
CA ASN A 100 -4.70 -3.21 -24.63
C ASN A 100 -5.91 -2.71 -23.83
N HIS A 101 -5.94 -1.43 -23.47
CA HIS A 101 -7.02 -0.80 -22.72
C HIS A 101 -7.37 -1.49 -21.39
N TYR A 102 -6.37 -1.96 -20.65
CA TYR A 102 -6.59 -2.58 -19.35
C TYR A 102 -6.91 -1.55 -18.27
N VAL A 103 -7.98 -1.81 -17.51
CA VAL A 103 -8.34 -1.03 -16.31
C VAL A 103 -7.53 -1.46 -15.08
N TYR A 104 -6.97 -2.67 -15.10
CA TYR A 104 -6.12 -3.24 -14.08
C TYR A 104 -5.15 -4.23 -14.72
N ASN A 105 -3.90 -4.24 -14.27
CA ASN A 105 -2.87 -5.17 -14.74
C ASN A 105 -1.95 -5.55 -13.57
N SER A 106 -1.76 -6.85 -13.38
CA SER A 106 -0.87 -7.38 -12.33
C SER A 106 0.42 -7.89 -12.96
N VAL A 107 1.55 -7.51 -12.37
CA VAL A 107 2.87 -8.03 -12.76
C VAL A 107 3.13 -9.34 -12.01
N SER A 108 3.30 -10.42 -12.76
CA SER A 108 3.53 -11.76 -12.23
C SER A 108 4.86 -12.34 -12.72
N VAL A 109 5.31 -13.41 -12.04
CA VAL A 109 6.49 -14.20 -12.42
C VAL A 109 6.14 -15.69 -12.38
N PRO A 110 6.86 -16.57 -13.09
CA PRO A 110 6.68 -18.00 -12.95
C PRO A 110 6.90 -18.44 -11.50
N ARG A 111 5.87 -19.04 -10.90
CA ARG A 111 5.89 -19.50 -9.51
C ARG A 111 6.45 -20.93 -9.43
N LYS A 112 7.33 -21.19 -8.46
CA LYS A 112 7.69 -22.56 -8.06
C LYS A 112 6.79 -23.02 -6.92
N ALA A 113 6.43 -24.29 -6.92
CA ALA A 113 5.62 -24.86 -5.84
C ALA A 113 6.30 -24.64 -4.47
N LYS A 114 5.49 -24.33 -3.46
CA LYS A 114 5.90 -24.05 -2.07
C LYS A 114 6.61 -22.72 -1.82
N GLU A 115 6.68 -21.82 -2.81
CA GLU A 115 7.10 -20.44 -2.56
C GLU A 115 6.02 -19.67 -1.76
N ALA A 116 6.47 -18.85 -0.81
CA ALA A 116 5.64 -17.97 0.02
C ALA A 116 5.16 -16.72 -0.74
N ILE A 117 4.62 -16.94 -1.93
CA ILE A 117 3.98 -15.93 -2.78
C ILE A 117 2.57 -16.42 -3.13
N GLY A 118 1.62 -15.48 -3.18
CA GLY A 118 0.22 -15.73 -3.53
C GLY A 118 0.06 -16.32 -4.94
N GLN A 119 -1.15 -16.80 -5.23
CA GLN A 119 -1.56 -17.15 -6.60
C GLN A 119 -1.81 -15.89 -7.44
#